data_AF-A0A7V8JBJ4-F1
#
_entry.id   AF-A0A7V8JBJ4-F1
#
_cell.length_a   1.000
_cell.length_b   1.000
_cell.length_c   1.000
_cell.angle_alpha   90.00
_cell.angle_beta   90.00
_cell.angle_gamma   90.00
#
_symmetry.space_group_name_H-M   'P 1'
#
loop_
_entity.id
_entity.type
_entity.pdbx_description
1 polymer ?
#
loop_
_entity_poly.entity_id
_entity_poly.type
_entity_poly.pdbx_seq_one_letter_code
_entity_poly.pdbx_strand_id
1 'polypeptide(L)'
;MSTLRTPSLGPIVGHTTDTSCRLWIAASDALDEKGVAEDIRTIGVIGVLGSNGRVAGEDIFYFRLRREYHRTGTFNLGVDVNLWRNETERKQLKPFLLTPATHYRVRMASLNVDDAGSIDDEVSSESVVHRLPASSVWAKDLNRVGVDKVYVEAEFTTQARVDATAAPQPLSFLLGSCRYPGLAWQRRDSDAIFAPMLEAHGDAQFVLMVGDQIYADLYNRAIPIGRADTYKEFEERYHTAFGSPSIGRLLSHKPTYMILDDHEIEDNWTQDRIAKCGTKRTLFNWAMGAYMSYQWSHGPRFDDSYVQSRVMSGNDQYLKQRSVNQLFYDFSCSNYPFFVLDTRTQRFLEDVPGALADNHLLGRPSLHPAEPGQLDRLCAWLRHMQEDRGNMPKFVVTSSVFVPNGVDTAGEGERYDRRKNASDAWSAFPSTRSAVLETIAQYQVQNVVFLSGDIHCSNISELQLDSGAQSIHAYAVTSSAFYWPFSFADGDPAGYVHDSRSPRTPDSFALKNKPGAMDYRTWAFTQADNFARLDLHPGSAELVVQFYGTDGQPLMTRKQNDQVNEQPERLQLLPW
;
A
#
# COMPACT_ATOMS: atom_id res chain seq x y z
N MET A 1 37.82 -1.48 -12.52
CA MET A 1 37.75 -2.09 -11.18
C MET A 1 36.35 -1.83 -10.64
N SER A 2 35.60 -2.88 -10.34
CA SER A 2 34.27 -2.75 -9.73
C SER A 2 34.41 -2.15 -8.32
N THR A 3 33.61 -1.14 -8.00
CA THR A 3 33.58 -0.48 -6.69
C THR A 3 32.14 -0.37 -6.23
N LEU A 4 31.88 -0.60 -4.93
CA LEU A 4 30.57 -0.32 -4.36
C LEU A 4 30.24 1.17 -4.41
N ARG A 5 28.95 1.45 -4.59
CA ARG A 5 28.38 2.79 -4.63
C ARG A 5 27.15 2.86 -3.74
N THR A 6 27.00 4.01 -3.09
CA THR A 6 25.79 4.32 -2.34
C THR A 6 24.61 4.32 -3.31
N PRO A 7 23.52 3.60 -2.99
CA PRO A 7 22.25 3.68 -3.72
C PRO A 7 21.76 5.14 -3.87
N SER A 8 21.07 5.44 -4.96
CA SER A 8 20.50 6.77 -5.21
C SER A 8 19.21 6.99 -4.41
N LEU A 9 18.50 5.91 -4.07
CA LEU A 9 17.27 5.93 -3.29
C LEU A 9 17.17 4.70 -2.39
N GLY A 10 16.40 4.83 -1.32
CA GLY A 10 16.20 3.80 -0.31
C GLY A 10 17.23 3.84 0.83
N PRO A 11 17.20 2.84 1.72
CA PRO A 11 16.46 1.60 1.58
C PRO A 11 15.01 1.75 2.04
N ILE A 12 14.13 0.88 1.52
CA ILE A 12 12.75 0.74 2.00
C ILE A 12 12.62 -0.64 2.64
N VAL A 13 12.10 -0.66 3.87
CA VAL A 13 11.66 -1.86 4.59
C VAL A 13 10.22 -2.14 4.18
N GLY A 14 10.02 -3.22 3.42
CA GLY A 14 8.72 -3.63 2.90
C GLY A 14 8.10 -4.77 3.70
N HIS A 15 7.47 -5.70 2.98
CA HIS A 15 6.78 -6.84 3.58
C HIS A 15 7.69 -7.61 4.54
N THR A 16 7.29 -7.66 5.80
CA THR A 16 8.03 -8.29 6.89
C THR A 16 7.15 -9.31 7.58
N THR A 17 7.65 -10.55 7.71
CA THR A 17 6.98 -11.66 8.41
C THR A 17 7.74 -12.01 9.70
N ASP A 18 7.45 -13.14 10.33
CA ASP A 18 8.23 -13.65 11.46
C ASP A 18 9.60 -14.22 11.03
N THR A 19 9.79 -14.48 9.74
CA THR A 19 11.00 -15.15 9.21
C THR A 19 11.61 -14.48 7.98
N SER A 20 10.99 -13.43 7.45
CA SER A 20 11.45 -12.74 6.25
C SER A 20 11.24 -11.23 6.29
N CYS A 21 12.04 -10.49 5.52
CA CYS A 21 11.88 -9.06 5.30
C CYS A 21 12.32 -8.69 3.88
N ARG A 22 11.42 -8.07 3.12
CA ARG A 22 11.69 -7.55 1.78
C ARG A 22 12.30 -6.15 1.86
N LEU A 23 13.51 -6.00 1.34
CA LEU A 23 14.30 -4.77 1.40
C LEU A 23 14.56 -4.26 -0.01
N TRP A 24 14.36 -2.97 -0.24
CA TRP A 24 14.45 -2.36 -1.56
C TRP A 24 15.49 -1.24 -1.62
N ILE A 25 16.17 -1.10 -2.76
CA ILE A 25 17.00 0.07 -3.10
C ILE A 25 16.91 0.39 -4.60
N ALA A 26 17.26 1.62 -4.96
CA ALA A 26 17.57 2.03 -6.33
C ALA A 26 19.06 2.36 -6.46
N ALA A 27 19.73 1.86 -7.50
CA ALA A 27 21.10 2.27 -7.78
C ALA A 27 21.18 3.62 -8.49
N SER A 28 22.37 4.23 -8.49
CA SER A 28 22.59 5.51 -9.17
C SER A 28 22.66 5.38 -10.69
N ASP A 29 21.94 6.28 -11.37
CA ASP A 29 21.86 6.39 -12.83
C ASP A 29 22.99 7.22 -13.44
N ALA A 30 24.05 7.54 -12.67
CA ALA A 30 25.18 8.36 -13.12
C ALA A 30 25.96 7.75 -14.33
N LEU A 31 25.61 6.54 -14.75
CA LEU A 31 26.11 5.89 -15.96
C LEU A 31 25.18 6.04 -17.16
N ASP A 32 23.88 6.23 -16.93
CA ASP A 32 22.88 6.37 -17.98
C ASP A 32 22.99 7.74 -18.67
N GLU A 33 23.43 8.77 -17.96
CA GLU A 33 23.72 10.10 -18.51
C GLU A 33 24.89 10.14 -19.51
N LYS A 34 25.69 9.07 -19.60
CA LYS A 34 26.91 9.01 -20.45
C LYS A 34 26.74 8.17 -21.72
N GLY A 35 25.54 7.65 -21.99
CA GLY A 35 25.29 6.83 -23.19
C GLY A 35 25.96 5.45 -23.19
N VAL A 36 26.43 4.98 -22.02
CA VAL A 36 27.02 3.64 -21.81
C VAL A 36 26.06 2.73 -21.02
N ALA A 37 24.80 3.16 -20.86
CA ALA A 37 23.74 2.49 -20.10
C ALA A 37 23.51 1.03 -20.52
N GLU A 38 23.57 0.79 -21.83
CA GLU A 38 23.24 -0.49 -22.44
C GLU A 38 24.28 -1.55 -22.09
N ASP A 39 25.54 -1.15 -21.92
CA ASP A 39 26.68 -2.03 -21.66
C ASP A 39 26.97 -2.23 -20.16
N ILE A 40 26.11 -1.74 -19.24
CA ILE A 40 26.39 -1.81 -17.80
C ILE A 40 25.18 -2.32 -17.01
N ARG A 41 25.44 -3.37 -16.22
CA ARG A 41 24.49 -3.98 -15.28
C ARG A 41 24.71 -3.48 -13.89
N THR A 42 23.62 -3.46 -13.13
CA THR A 42 23.64 -3.05 -11.73
C THR A 42 23.25 -4.21 -10.84
N ILE A 43 24.05 -4.43 -9.81
CA ILE A 43 23.87 -5.49 -8.83
C ILE A 43 23.79 -4.87 -7.45
N GLY A 44 22.78 -5.26 -6.71
CA GLY A 44 22.62 -4.91 -5.30
C GLY A 44 23.51 -5.80 -4.45
N VAL A 45 24.08 -5.23 -3.40
CA VAL A 45 24.84 -5.93 -2.39
C VAL A 45 24.18 -5.66 -1.05
N ILE A 46 23.84 -6.70 -0.31
CA ILE A 46 23.29 -6.58 1.05
C ILE A 46 24.18 -7.35 2.02
N GLY A 47 24.48 -6.72 3.16
CA GLY A 47 25.20 -7.33 4.27
C GLY A 47 24.41 -7.22 5.57
N VAL A 48 24.25 -8.34 6.28
CA VAL A 48 23.57 -8.35 7.58
C VAL A 48 24.55 -7.99 8.70
N LEU A 49 24.14 -7.10 9.62
CA LEU A 49 24.99 -6.72 10.76
C LEU A 49 24.91 -7.79 11.85
N GLY A 50 26.06 -8.27 12.28
CA GLY A 50 26.18 -9.03 13.51
C GLY A 50 26.05 -8.15 14.77
N SER A 51 26.00 -8.79 15.93
CA SER A 51 25.90 -8.12 17.24
C SER A 51 27.07 -7.17 17.55
N ASN A 52 28.21 -7.34 16.87
CA ASN A 52 29.37 -6.44 16.96
C ASN A 52 29.25 -5.17 16.08
N GLY A 53 28.11 -4.97 15.41
CA GLY A 53 27.87 -3.83 14.51
C GLY A 53 28.61 -3.90 13.18
N ARG A 54 29.16 -5.07 12.83
CA ARG A 54 29.91 -5.32 11.60
C ARG A 54 29.23 -6.38 10.73
N VAL A 55 29.44 -6.26 9.43
CA VAL A 55 29.03 -7.27 8.44
C VAL A 55 30.12 -8.32 8.30
N ALA A 56 29.79 -9.59 8.52
CA ALA A 56 30.68 -10.73 8.25
C ALA A 56 30.66 -11.08 6.76
N GLY A 57 31.73 -11.70 6.24
CA GLY A 57 31.85 -11.94 4.79
C GLY A 57 30.86 -12.98 4.26
N GLU A 58 30.50 -13.94 5.11
CA GLU A 58 29.51 -14.98 4.87
C GLU A 58 28.06 -14.47 4.86
N ASP A 59 27.80 -13.31 5.46
CA ASP A 59 26.47 -12.69 5.55
C ASP A 59 26.27 -11.60 4.48
N ILE A 60 26.95 -11.74 3.34
CA ILE A 60 26.87 -10.82 2.19
C ILE A 60 26.28 -11.53 0.98
N PHE A 61 25.25 -10.92 0.41
CA PHE A 61 24.48 -11.45 -0.71
C PHE A 61 24.42 -10.45 -1.86
N TYR A 62 24.42 -10.96 -3.08
CA TYR A 62 24.09 -10.22 -4.28
C TYR A 62 22.62 -10.40 -4.65
N PHE A 63 22.05 -9.39 -5.29
CA PHE A 63 20.72 -9.45 -5.89
C PHE A 63 20.62 -8.54 -7.11
N ARG A 64 19.61 -8.76 -7.95
CA ARG A 64 19.47 -8.03 -9.22
C ARG A 64 18.80 -6.69 -8.99
N LEU A 65 19.39 -5.64 -9.56
CA LEU A 65 18.79 -4.33 -9.71
C LEU A 65 18.50 -4.16 -11.20
N ARG A 66 17.27 -4.43 -11.62
CA ARG A 66 16.95 -4.61 -13.04
C ARG A 66 16.85 -3.27 -13.75
N ARG A 67 17.49 -3.16 -14.90
CA ARG A 67 17.50 -1.92 -15.69
C ARG A 67 16.10 -1.53 -16.18
N GLU A 68 15.27 -2.51 -16.56
CA GLU A 68 13.87 -2.32 -17.00
C GLU A 68 12.98 -1.73 -15.90
N TYR A 69 13.44 -1.82 -14.64
CA TYR A 69 12.81 -1.24 -13.47
C TYR A 69 13.69 -0.15 -12.84
N HIS A 70 14.36 0.66 -13.66
CA HIS A 70 15.21 1.78 -13.20
C HIS A 70 16.30 1.39 -12.21
N ARG A 71 16.92 0.24 -12.45
CA ARG A 71 17.99 -0.28 -11.58
C ARG A 71 17.53 -0.34 -10.11
N THR A 72 16.25 -0.59 -9.91
CA THR A 72 15.64 -0.89 -8.63
C THR A 72 15.58 -2.41 -8.44
N GLY A 73 15.47 -2.83 -7.19
CA GLY A 73 15.26 -4.23 -6.89
C GLY A 73 15.10 -4.50 -5.41
N THR A 74 14.62 -5.70 -5.12
CA THR A 74 14.36 -6.16 -3.76
C THR A 74 15.19 -7.39 -3.41
N PHE A 75 15.58 -7.51 -2.14
CA PHE A 75 16.07 -8.74 -1.55
C PHE A 75 15.14 -9.15 -0.40
N ASN A 76 14.58 -10.35 -0.47
CA ASN A 76 13.74 -10.93 0.57
C ASN A 76 14.60 -11.70 1.57
N LEU A 77 15.22 -10.98 2.51
CA LEU A 77 16.07 -11.57 3.54
C LEU A 77 15.26 -12.62 4.34
N GLY A 78 15.86 -13.77 4.64
CA GLY A 78 15.14 -14.93 5.19
C GLY A 78 14.71 -15.97 4.15
N VAL A 79 14.56 -15.55 2.88
CA VAL A 79 14.06 -16.41 1.79
C VAL A 79 15.06 -16.47 0.63
N ASP A 80 15.51 -15.30 0.17
CA ASP A 80 16.40 -15.20 -0.97
C ASP A 80 17.81 -15.70 -0.63
N VAL A 81 18.43 -16.33 -1.61
CA VAL A 81 19.82 -16.79 -1.57
C VAL A 81 20.70 -15.88 -2.42
N ASN A 82 22.02 -16.00 -2.26
CA ASN A 82 22.97 -15.27 -3.09
C ASN A 82 22.79 -15.64 -4.58
N LEU A 83 23.21 -14.76 -5.50
CA LEU A 83 23.25 -15.12 -6.92
C LEU A 83 24.27 -16.26 -7.14
N TRP A 84 23.96 -17.19 -8.04
CA TRP A 84 24.72 -18.42 -8.29
C TRP A 84 25.25 -18.49 -9.73
N ARG A 85 26.30 -19.28 -9.97
CA ARG A 85 26.87 -19.51 -11.32
C ARG A 85 26.23 -20.68 -12.06
N ASN A 86 25.67 -21.63 -11.32
CA ASN A 86 25.00 -22.80 -11.89
C ASN A 86 24.06 -23.44 -10.86
N GLU A 87 23.20 -24.34 -11.32
CA GLU A 87 22.19 -25.00 -10.49
C GLU A 87 22.78 -25.88 -9.38
N THR A 88 24.02 -26.38 -9.53
CA THR A 88 24.69 -27.16 -8.47
C THR A 88 25.05 -26.26 -7.29
N GLU A 89 25.60 -25.08 -7.57
CA GLU A 89 25.88 -24.05 -6.55
C GLU A 89 24.59 -23.53 -5.92
N ARG A 90 23.57 -23.21 -6.74
CA ARG A 90 22.27 -22.72 -6.25
C ARG A 90 21.68 -23.59 -5.15
N LYS A 91 21.71 -24.91 -5.34
CA LYS A 91 21.16 -25.90 -4.38
C LYS A 91 21.93 -25.96 -3.05
N GLN A 92 23.15 -25.45 -3.00
CA GLN A 92 23.98 -25.42 -1.78
C GLN A 92 23.84 -24.10 -1.01
N LEU A 93 23.42 -23.03 -1.69
CA LEU A 93 23.21 -21.74 -1.07
C LEU A 93 22.06 -21.79 -0.07
N LYS A 94 22.21 -21.04 1.02
CA LYS A 94 21.21 -20.93 2.07
C LYS A 94 20.89 -19.46 2.30
N PRO A 95 19.63 -19.12 2.60
CA PRO A 95 19.29 -17.77 3.02
C PRO A 95 19.86 -17.51 4.41
N PHE A 96 20.05 -16.23 4.75
CA PHE A 96 20.27 -15.82 6.13
C PHE A 96 18.95 -15.97 6.89
N LEU A 97 18.90 -16.87 7.86
CA LEU A 97 17.66 -17.18 8.60
C LEU A 97 17.35 -16.08 9.61
N LEU A 98 16.15 -15.52 9.53
CA LEU A 98 15.64 -14.59 10.53
C LEU A 98 14.87 -15.33 11.62
N THR A 99 14.94 -14.79 12.83
CA THR A 99 14.23 -15.29 14.01
C THR A 99 13.02 -14.39 14.26
N PRO A 100 11.86 -14.94 14.69
CA PRO A 100 10.70 -14.14 15.08
C PRO A 100 11.02 -13.11 16.17
N ALA A 101 10.25 -12.01 16.19
CA ALA A 101 10.35 -10.93 17.19
C ALA A 101 11.79 -10.42 17.43
N THR A 102 12.60 -10.38 16.38
CA THR A 102 14.03 -10.05 16.46
C THR A 102 14.34 -8.82 15.62
N HIS A 103 15.13 -7.93 16.20
CA HIS A 103 15.59 -6.71 15.58
C HIS A 103 16.84 -6.95 14.72
N TYR A 104 16.83 -6.43 13.49
CA TYR A 104 17.91 -6.58 12.51
C TYR A 104 18.32 -5.23 11.92
N ARG A 105 19.60 -5.14 11.58
CA ARG A 105 20.16 -4.04 10.76
C ARG A 105 20.88 -4.62 9.57
N VAL A 106 20.75 -3.97 8.43
CA VAL A 106 21.37 -4.38 7.17
C VAL A 106 21.98 -3.19 6.47
N ARG A 107 23.06 -3.43 5.72
CA ARG A 107 23.70 -2.43 4.87
C ARG A 107 23.55 -2.82 3.41
N MET A 108 23.08 -1.88 2.60
CA MET A 108 22.79 -2.10 1.19
C MET A 108 23.61 -1.15 0.32
N ALA A 109 24.23 -1.69 -0.72
CA ALA A 109 25.01 -0.96 -1.70
C ALA A 109 24.66 -1.42 -3.11
N SER A 110 25.17 -0.70 -4.10
CA SER A 110 25.09 -1.09 -5.51
C SER A 110 26.49 -1.25 -6.11
N LEU A 111 26.61 -2.07 -7.14
CA LEU A 111 27.83 -2.23 -7.93
C LEU A 111 27.48 -2.28 -9.40
N ASN A 112 28.40 -1.80 -10.24
CA ASN A 112 28.25 -1.83 -11.69
C ASN A 112 29.17 -2.88 -12.30
N VAL A 113 28.62 -3.64 -13.24
CA VAL A 113 29.28 -4.74 -13.94
C VAL A 113 29.16 -4.50 -15.43
N ASP A 114 30.28 -4.45 -16.14
CA ASP A 114 30.28 -4.29 -17.59
C ASP A 114 29.65 -5.53 -18.25
N ASP A 115 28.65 -5.31 -19.11
CA ASP A 115 27.97 -6.32 -19.92
C ASP A 115 27.35 -5.78 -21.21
N ALA A 116 27.85 -6.25 -22.36
CA ALA A 116 27.43 -5.85 -23.70
C ALA A 116 26.07 -6.41 -24.18
N GLY A 117 25.27 -7.02 -23.29
CA GLY A 117 23.94 -7.53 -23.65
C GLY A 117 22.92 -6.38 -23.75
N SER A 118 21.97 -6.45 -24.69
CA SER A 118 21.00 -5.36 -24.88
C SER A 118 19.75 -5.45 -24.00
N ILE A 119 19.39 -6.60 -23.42
CA ILE A 119 18.15 -6.82 -22.63
C ILE A 119 18.47 -7.57 -21.32
N ASP A 120 18.08 -7.03 -20.15
CA ASP A 120 18.50 -7.56 -18.85
C ASP A 120 17.74 -8.85 -18.47
N ASP A 121 16.50 -9.00 -18.93
CA ASP A 121 15.66 -10.19 -18.74
C ASP A 121 16.15 -11.43 -19.51
N GLU A 122 16.92 -11.22 -20.58
CA GLU A 122 17.56 -12.30 -21.35
C GLU A 122 18.92 -12.71 -20.76
N VAL A 123 19.46 -11.92 -19.83
CA VAL A 123 20.72 -12.21 -19.14
C VAL A 123 20.43 -12.95 -17.83
N SER A 124 20.77 -14.23 -17.83
CA SER A 124 20.60 -15.08 -16.66
C SER A 124 21.51 -14.62 -15.49
N SER A 125 21.08 -14.90 -14.26
CA SER A 125 21.88 -14.55 -13.06
C SER A 125 23.25 -15.22 -13.10
N GLU A 126 23.32 -16.42 -13.66
CA GLU A 126 24.54 -17.21 -13.85
C GLU A 126 25.59 -16.46 -14.67
N SER A 127 25.19 -15.85 -15.79
CA SER A 127 26.09 -15.07 -16.66
C SER A 127 26.71 -13.87 -15.92
N VAL A 128 25.92 -13.20 -15.10
CA VAL A 128 26.37 -12.02 -14.34
C VAL A 128 27.34 -12.41 -13.23
N VAL A 129 27.05 -13.49 -12.50
CA VAL A 129 27.88 -13.94 -11.35
C VAL A 129 29.29 -14.35 -11.78
N HIS A 130 29.49 -14.82 -13.02
CA HIS A 130 30.82 -15.10 -13.54
C HIS A 130 31.74 -13.87 -13.59
N ARG A 131 31.18 -12.66 -13.55
CA ARG A 131 31.92 -11.38 -13.57
C ARG A 131 32.04 -10.75 -12.19
N LEU A 132 31.39 -11.33 -11.18
CA LEU A 132 31.42 -10.86 -9.81
C LEU A 132 32.53 -11.55 -9.00
N PRO A 133 33.25 -10.81 -8.15
CA PRO A 133 34.07 -11.45 -7.13
C PRO A 133 33.17 -12.16 -6.10
N ALA A 134 33.75 -13.04 -5.27
CA ALA A 134 33.04 -13.61 -4.13
C ALA A 134 32.45 -12.49 -3.26
N SER A 135 31.20 -12.62 -2.80
CA SER A 135 30.52 -11.55 -2.06
C SER A 135 31.26 -11.11 -0.79
N SER A 136 31.98 -12.05 -0.15
CA SER A 136 32.77 -11.82 1.07
C SER A 136 33.86 -10.74 0.93
N VAL A 137 34.33 -10.44 -0.29
CA VAL A 137 35.35 -9.39 -0.49
C VAL A 137 34.85 -8.00 -0.08
N TRP A 138 33.53 -7.79 -0.12
CA TRP A 138 32.89 -6.51 0.17
C TRP A 138 32.73 -6.23 1.67
N ALA A 139 33.10 -7.15 2.55
CA ALA A 139 33.01 -6.95 4.00
C ALA A 139 33.78 -5.71 4.45
N LYS A 140 34.93 -5.40 3.84
CA LYS A 140 35.69 -4.18 4.17
C LYS A 140 34.90 -2.92 3.81
N ASP A 141 34.31 -2.89 2.62
CA ASP A 141 33.55 -1.74 2.10
C ASP A 141 32.25 -1.50 2.86
N LEU A 142 31.50 -2.57 3.16
CA LEU A 142 30.28 -2.52 3.98
C LEU A 142 30.57 -2.20 5.45
N ASN A 143 31.82 -2.20 5.88
CA ASN A 143 32.23 -1.80 7.25
C ASN A 143 32.96 -0.45 7.29
N ARG A 144 33.01 0.30 6.18
CA ARG A 144 33.51 1.69 6.18
C ARG A 144 32.56 2.58 6.98
N VAL A 145 33.11 3.59 7.65
CA VAL A 145 32.36 4.54 8.50
C VAL A 145 32.70 5.98 8.11
N GLY A 146 31.86 6.92 8.54
CA GLY A 146 32.06 8.34 8.25
C GLY A 146 31.86 8.67 6.77
N VAL A 147 32.69 9.58 6.25
CA VAL A 147 32.59 10.11 4.88
C VAL A 147 32.90 9.07 3.79
N ASP A 148 33.58 7.98 4.14
CA ASP A 148 33.97 6.92 3.19
C ASP A 148 32.89 5.82 3.05
N LYS A 149 31.74 5.97 3.71
CA LYS A 149 30.61 5.04 3.64
C LYS A 149 30.02 5.00 2.22
N VAL A 150 29.84 3.80 1.69
CA VAL A 150 29.35 3.53 0.31
C VAL A 150 28.04 2.74 0.28
N TYR A 151 27.32 2.71 1.40
CA TYR A 151 26.09 1.94 1.59
C TYR A 151 25.01 2.81 2.21
N VAL A 152 23.77 2.34 2.18
CA VAL A 152 22.67 2.83 3.01
C VAL A 152 22.28 1.76 4.03
N GLU A 153 21.55 2.12 5.08
CA GLU A 153 21.23 1.20 6.17
C GLU A 153 19.72 1.12 6.38
N ALA A 154 19.21 -0.09 6.60
CA ALA A 154 17.83 -0.33 7.04
C ALA A 154 17.84 -1.03 8.39
N GLU A 155 16.79 -0.76 9.16
CA GLU A 155 16.50 -1.34 10.46
C GLU A 155 15.07 -1.87 10.48
N PHE A 156 14.85 -3.07 10.99
CA PHE A 156 13.51 -3.64 11.10
C PHE A 156 13.42 -4.67 12.22
N THR A 157 12.19 -4.98 12.64
CA THR A 157 11.91 -6.06 13.59
C THR A 157 10.97 -7.06 12.92
N THR A 158 11.36 -8.33 12.90
CA THR A 158 10.49 -9.41 12.41
C THR A 158 9.26 -9.55 13.31
N GLN A 159 8.15 -9.99 12.74
CA GLN A 159 6.93 -10.21 13.52
C GLN A 159 7.14 -11.31 14.57
N ALA A 160 6.35 -11.27 15.65
CA ALA A 160 6.25 -12.41 16.54
C ALA A 160 5.58 -13.58 15.81
N ARG A 161 6.06 -14.80 16.06
CA ARG A 161 5.35 -16.00 15.60
C ARG A 161 4.10 -16.17 16.43
N VAL A 162 2.96 -16.21 15.76
CA VAL A 162 1.66 -16.44 16.39
C VAL A 162 1.19 -17.84 16.01
N ASP A 163 1.15 -18.75 16.99
CA ASP A 163 0.53 -20.05 16.79
C ASP A 163 -1.00 -19.88 16.66
N ALA A 164 -1.65 -20.72 15.85
CA ALA A 164 -3.09 -20.60 15.58
C ALA A 164 -3.97 -20.72 16.85
N THR A 165 -3.43 -21.27 17.93
CA THR A 165 -4.11 -21.45 19.23
C THR A 165 -3.71 -20.39 20.27
N ALA A 166 -2.78 -19.50 19.94
CA ALA A 166 -2.31 -18.46 20.85
C ALA A 166 -3.37 -17.36 21.03
N ALA A 167 -3.38 -16.73 22.21
CA ALA A 167 -4.25 -15.59 22.46
C ALA A 167 -3.93 -14.45 21.47
N PRO A 168 -4.96 -13.73 20.96
CA PRO A 168 -4.73 -12.60 20.06
C PRO A 168 -3.81 -11.57 20.70
N GLN A 169 -2.87 -11.04 19.92
CA GLN A 169 -1.90 -10.05 20.38
C GLN A 169 -2.38 -8.63 20.05
N PRO A 170 -1.99 -7.60 20.81
CA PRO A 170 -2.23 -6.22 20.40
C PRO A 170 -1.59 -5.92 19.03
N LEU A 171 -2.19 -4.99 18.29
CA LEU A 171 -1.65 -4.50 17.02
C LEU A 171 -1.70 -2.97 16.97
N SER A 172 -0.58 -2.34 16.62
CA SER A 172 -0.51 -0.89 16.42
C SER A 172 0.07 -0.55 15.05
N PHE A 173 -0.60 0.29 14.27
CA PHE A 173 -0.11 0.73 12.96
C PHE A 173 -0.52 2.16 12.64
N LEU A 174 0.20 2.76 11.69
CA LEU A 174 -0.08 4.10 11.17
C LEU A 174 -0.77 4.01 9.79
N LEU A 175 -1.66 4.96 9.50
CA LEU A 175 -2.41 5.09 8.25
C LEU A 175 -2.30 6.53 7.75
N GLY A 176 -2.06 6.72 6.45
CA GLY A 176 -2.18 8.03 5.79
C GLY A 176 -2.07 7.95 4.27
N SER A 177 -2.30 9.05 3.57
CA SER A 177 -2.27 9.15 2.10
C SER A 177 -1.95 10.58 1.66
N CYS A 178 -1.94 10.86 0.35
CA CYS A 178 -1.99 12.22 -0.18
C CYS A 178 -0.82 13.09 0.31
N ARG A 179 0.37 12.81 -0.23
CA ARG A 179 1.59 13.59 -0.01
C ARG A 179 1.85 14.52 -1.20
N TYR A 180 1.15 15.66 -1.25
CA TYR A 180 1.44 16.65 -2.28
C TYR A 180 2.89 17.12 -2.14
N PRO A 181 3.72 17.15 -3.20
CA PRO A 181 5.15 17.38 -3.03
C PRO A 181 5.49 18.81 -2.62
N GLY A 182 4.54 19.75 -2.74
CA GLY A 182 4.76 21.17 -2.46
C GLY A 182 5.62 21.85 -3.52
N LEU A 183 5.54 23.18 -3.60
CA LEU A 183 6.32 23.98 -4.55
C LEU A 183 7.55 24.59 -3.87
N ALA A 184 8.71 24.38 -4.48
CA ALA A 184 9.99 24.96 -4.04
C ALA A 184 10.27 24.75 -2.52
N TRP A 185 10.15 25.81 -1.70
CA TRP A 185 10.44 25.76 -0.27
C TRP A 185 9.44 24.92 0.53
N GLN A 186 8.22 24.73 0.02
CA GLN A 186 7.17 23.92 0.65
C GLN A 186 7.47 22.40 0.64
N ARG A 187 8.51 21.97 -0.08
CA ARG A 187 8.96 20.57 -0.04
C ARG A 187 9.38 20.11 1.36
N ARG A 188 9.77 21.05 2.23
CA ARG A 188 10.05 20.74 3.64
C ARG A 188 8.77 20.44 4.41
N ASP A 189 7.70 21.16 4.09
CA ASP A 189 6.41 21.01 4.75
C ASP A 189 5.79 19.65 4.38
N SER A 190 5.93 19.21 3.12
CA SER A 190 5.49 17.89 2.66
C SER A 190 6.30 16.70 3.19
N ASP A 191 7.43 16.95 3.86
CA ASP A 191 8.25 15.93 4.52
C ASP A 191 8.11 15.96 6.05
N ALA A 192 7.65 17.07 6.62
CA ALA A 192 7.69 17.33 8.06
C ALA A 192 6.94 16.26 8.88
N ILE A 193 5.78 15.81 8.40
CA ILE A 193 4.91 14.86 9.12
C ILE A 193 5.55 13.49 9.36
N PHE A 194 6.51 13.08 8.54
CA PHE A 194 7.12 11.75 8.66
C PHE A 194 8.12 11.65 9.81
N ALA A 195 8.67 12.78 10.28
CA ALA A 195 9.56 12.80 11.43
C ALA A 195 8.85 12.35 12.73
N PRO A 196 7.72 12.97 13.16
CA PRO A 196 7.01 12.51 14.35
C PRO A 196 6.39 11.11 14.19
N MET A 197 6.01 10.69 12.98
CA MET A 197 5.56 9.31 12.75
C MET A 197 6.61 8.28 13.22
N LEU A 198 7.89 8.55 12.99
CA LEU A 198 8.97 7.68 13.48
C LEU A 198 9.37 7.99 14.93
N GLU A 199 9.49 9.26 15.30
CA GLU A 199 10.08 9.65 16.59
C GLU A 199 9.10 9.55 17.77
N ALA A 200 7.83 9.91 17.56
CA ALA A 200 6.78 9.89 18.58
C ALA A 200 5.89 8.64 18.49
N HIS A 201 5.78 8.02 17.31
CA HIS A 201 4.94 6.83 17.08
C HIS A 201 5.72 5.63 16.50
N GLY A 202 7.04 5.62 16.72
CA GLY A 202 7.93 4.54 16.31
C GLY A 202 7.70 3.22 17.05
N ASP A 203 6.76 3.13 17.98
CA ASP A 203 6.29 1.87 18.57
C ASP A 203 5.26 1.16 17.68
N ALA A 204 4.66 1.84 16.70
CA ALA A 204 3.82 1.22 15.69
C ALA A 204 4.60 0.15 14.89
N GLN A 205 3.94 -0.95 14.57
CA GLN A 205 4.55 -2.13 13.95
C GLN A 205 4.78 -1.95 12.45
N PHE A 206 3.92 -1.18 11.77
CA PHE A 206 4.04 -0.88 10.35
C PHE A 206 3.28 0.40 9.98
N VAL A 207 3.50 0.87 8.75
CA VAL A 207 2.84 2.03 8.14
C VAL A 207 2.06 1.58 6.90
N LEU A 208 0.81 2.04 6.78
CA LEU A 208 -0.01 1.94 5.57
C LEU A 208 -0.09 3.31 4.89
N MET A 209 0.44 3.39 3.67
CA MET A 209 0.31 4.56 2.81
C MET A 209 -0.68 4.25 1.69
N VAL A 210 -1.86 4.85 1.75
CA VAL A 210 -3.04 4.37 1.04
C VAL A 210 -3.40 5.15 -0.22
N GLY A 211 -2.40 5.66 -0.95
CA GLY A 211 -2.62 6.41 -2.18
C GLY A 211 -1.93 7.77 -2.24
N ASP A 212 -1.65 8.27 -3.44
CA ASP A 212 -1.17 9.62 -3.73
C ASP A 212 0.17 9.98 -3.06
N GLN A 213 1.16 9.11 -3.21
CA GLN A 213 2.50 9.33 -2.66
C GLN A 213 3.29 10.40 -3.45
N ILE A 214 2.99 10.57 -4.75
CA ILE A 214 3.86 11.32 -5.66
C ILE A 214 3.25 12.53 -6.38
N TYR A 215 1.93 12.55 -6.59
CA TYR A 215 1.25 13.51 -7.47
C TYR A 215 1.94 13.69 -8.82
N ALA A 216 1.83 12.67 -9.67
CA ALA A 216 2.39 12.67 -11.02
C ALA A 216 1.85 13.83 -11.89
N ASP A 217 0.69 14.39 -11.55
CA ASP A 217 -0.08 15.39 -12.29
C ASP A 217 -0.37 16.67 -11.47
N LEU A 218 0.67 17.19 -10.82
CA LEU A 218 0.72 18.34 -9.90
C LEU A 218 -0.31 19.50 -10.04
N TYR A 219 -0.71 19.90 -11.25
CA TYR A 219 -1.60 21.05 -11.49
C TYR A 219 -2.87 20.71 -12.29
N ASN A 220 -3.23 19.42 -12.41
CA ASN A 220 -4.19 18.91 -13.38
C ASN A 220 -5.64 19.41 -13.21
N ARG A 221 -6.04 19.98 -12.06
CA ARG A 221 -7.42 20.45 -11.86
C ARG A 221 -7.89 21.54 -12.83
N ALA A 222 -6.98 22.24 -13.54
CA ALA A 222 -7.39 23.20 -14.58
C ALA A 222 -6.37 23.46 -15.70
N ILE A 223 -5.07 23.19 -15.50
CA ILE A 223 -4.04 23.47 -16.50
C ILE A 223 -3.06 22.28 -16.54
N PRO A 224 -2.80 21.64 -17.70
CA PRO A 224 -1.91 20.48 -17.82
C PRO A 224 -0.43 20.88 -17.76
N ILE A 225 -0.05 21.67 -16.75
CA ILE A 225 1.34 21.97 -16.42
C ILE A 225 1.78 20.96 -15.36
N GLY A 226 3.02 20.50 -15.42
CA GLY A 226 3.61 19.68 -14.35
C GLY A 226 3.13 18.23 -14.26
N ARG A 227 2.39 17.71 -15.26
CA ARG A 227 2.16 16.28 -15.42
C ARG A 227 3.43 15.58 -15.89
N ALA A 228 3.75 14.43 -15.29
CA ALA A 228 4.77 13.52 -15.79
C ALA A 228 4.26 12.88 -17.09
N ASP A 229 4.94 13.18 -18.20
CA ASP A 229 4.64 12.69 -19.54
C ASP A 229 5.79 11.83 -20.10
N THR A 230 6.77 11.50 -19.27
CA THR A 230 7.87 10.59 -19.58
C THR A 230 8.20 9.73 -18.37
N TYR A 231 8.78 8.56 -18.60
CA TYR A 231 9.19 7.66 -17.52
C TYR A 231 10.21 8.30 -16.56
N LYS A 232 11.11 9.15 -17.08
CA LYS A 232 12.07 9.93 -16.28
C LYS A 232 11.37 10.93 -15.35
N GLU A 233 10.30 11.58 -15.78
CA GLU A 233 9.57 12.49 -14.90
C GLU A 233 8.86 11.72 -13.77
N PHE A 234 8.31 10.54 -14.03
CA PHE A 234 7.77 9.67 -12.97
C PHE A 234 8.87 9.27 -11.97
N GLU A 235 10.04 8.89 -12.45
CA GLU A 235 11.21 8.61 -11.61
C GLU A 235 11.60 9.81 -10.74
N GLU A 236 11.71 11.00 -11.32
CA GLU A 236 12.02 12.24 -10.60
C GLU A 236 11.00 12.52 -9.48
N ARG A 237 9.71 12.19 -9.69
CA ARG A 237 8.66 12.31 -8.67
C ARG A 237 8.93 11.37 -7.49
N TYR A 238 9.26 10.10 -7.76
CA TYR A 238 9.61 9.13 -6.72
C TYR A 238 10.89 9.49 -5.97
N HIS A 239 11.95 9.90 -6.69
CA HIS A 239 13.19 10.35 -6.07
C HIS A 239 12.99 11.60 -5.20
N THR A 240 12.16 12.54 -5.65
CA THR A 240 11.81 13.72 -4.84
C THR A 240 11.02 13.32 -3.59
N ALA A 241 10.06 12.40 -3.72
CA ALA A 241 9.26 11.94 -2.60
C ALA A 241 10.11 11.15 -1.60
N PHE A 242 10.60 9.98 -1.98
CA PHE A 242 11.25 9.04 -1.06
C PHE A 242 12.71 9.40 -0.74
N GLY A 243 13.29 10.37 -1.44
CA GLY A 243 14.61 10.93 -1.15
C GLY A 243 14.57 12.05 -0.11
N SER A 244 13.37 12.48 0.32
CA SER A 244 13.23 13.48 1.36
C SER A 244 13.67 12.90 2.73
N PRO A 245 14.34 13.69 3.60
CA PRO A 245 15.04 13.14 4.76
C PRO A 245 14.15 12.37 5.75
N SER A 246 12.96 12.89 6.06
CA SER A 246 12.12 12.35 7.12
C SER A 246 11.39 11.09 6.66
N ILE A 247 10.79 11.12 5.46
CA ILE A 247 10.19 9.92 4.87
C ILE A 247 11.23 8.83 4.57
N GLY A 248 12.41 9.19 4.07
CA GLY A 248 13.50 8.23 3.85
C GLY A 248 13.93 7.55 5.15
N ARG A 249 13.94 8.29 6.26
CA ARG A 249 14.20 7.72 7.59
C ARG A 249 13.06 6.81 8.04
N LEU A 250 11.80 7.20 7.87
CA LEU A 250 10.65 6.33 8.19
C LEU A 250 10.69 5.02 7.40
N LEU A 251 10.84 5.10 6.07
CA LEU A 251 10.85 3.95 5.16
C LEU A 251 12.01 2.99 5.43
N SER A 252 13.14 3.48 5.94
CA SER A 252 14.29 2.64 6.31
C SER A 252 14.18 1.97 7.68
N HIS A 253 13.18 2.31 8.49
CA HIS A 253 13.01 1.79 9.87
C HIS A 253 11.70 1.02 10.09
N LYS A 254 10.71 1.19 9.20
CA LYS A 254 9.37 0.63 9.38
C LYS A 254 8.90 -0.16 8.17
N PRO A 255 8.39 -1.40 8.37
CA PRO A 255 7.63 -2.09 7.34
C PRO A 255 6.55 -1.16 6.80
N THR A 256 6.62 -0.88 5.50
CA THR A 256 5.70 0.05 4.84
C THR A 256 4.98 -0.67 3.72
N TYR A 257 3.65 -0.59 3.76
CA TYR A 257 2.75 -1.17 2.77
C TYR A 257 2.07 -0.03 2.03
N MET A 258 2.16 -0.07 0.70
CA MET A 258 1.66 0.98 -0.19
C MET A 258 0.63 0.43 -1.17
N ILE A 259 -0.30 1.27 -1.55
CA ILE A 259 -1.30 1.05 -2.62
C ILE A 259 -1.36 2.33 -3.44
N LEU A 260 -1.48 2.20 -4.77
CA LEU A 260 -1.72 3.34 -5.64
C LEU A 260 -3.10 3.95 -5.44
N ASP A 261 -3.18 5.23 -5.76
CA ASP A 261 -4.41 5.91 -6.10
C ASP A 261 -4.28 6.56 -7.48
N ASP A 262 -5.14 7.51 -7.82
CA ASP A 262 -5.15 8.11 -9.16
C ASP A 262 -3.91 8.96 -9.42
N HIS A 263 -3.41 9.71 -8.44
CA HIS A 263 -2.27 10.60 -8.66
C HIS A 263 -0.90 9.89 -8.76
N GLU A 264 -0.86 8.55 -8.68
CA GLU A 264 0.23 7.74 -9.22
C GLU A 264 0.24 7.70 -10.76
N ILE A 265 -0.88 8.02 -11.40
CA ILE A 265 -1.08 8.01 -12.86
C ILE A 265 -1.54 9.38 -13.36
N GLU A 266 -2.77 9.77 -13.06
CA GLU A 266 -3.45 11.02 -13.39
C GLU A 266 -4.80 11.10 -12.67
N ASP A 267 -5.18 12.28 -12.18
CA ASP A 267 -6.44 12.61 -11.50
C ASP A 267 -7.67 11.88 -12.09
N ASN A 268 -8.41 11.26 -11.18
CA ASN A 268 -9.59 10.45 -11.39
C ASN A 268 -9.38 9.29 -12.38
N TRP A 269 -8.20 8.66 -12.44
CA TRP A 269 -7.87 7.62 -13.43
C TRP A 269 -8.89 6.47 -13.52
N THR A 270 -9.29 6.09 -14.73
CA THR A 270 -10.07 4.88 -14.99
C THR A 270 -9.44 4.08 -16.13
N GLN A 271 -9.53 2.75 -16.04
CA GLN A 271 -8.89 1.82 -16.96
C GLN A 271 -9.42 1.94 -18.40
N ASP A 272 -10.70 2.30 -18.57
CA ASP A 272 -11.30 2.53 -19.88
C ASP A 272 -10.65 3.70 -20.67
N ARG A 273 -9.96 4.63 -19.99
CA ARG A 273 -9.19 5.71 -20.65
C ARG A 273 -8.09 5.19 -21.57
N ILE A 274 -7.56 3.98 -21.32
CA ILE A 274 -6.53 3.34 -22.16
C ILE A 274 -7.03 3.08 -23.58
N ALA A 275 -8.30 2.69 -23.73
CA ALA A 275 -8.89 2.40 -25.04
C ALA A 275 -9.31 3.68 -25.78
N LYS A 276 -9.65 4.75 -25.03
CA LYS A 276 -10.14 6.02 -25.57
C LYS A 276 -9.03 6.86 -26.24
N CYS A 277 -7.76 6.71 -25.85
CA CYS A 277 -6.66 7.52 -26.41
C CYS A 277 -5.28 6.83 -26.33
N GLY A 278 -4.50 6.85 -27.43
CA GLY A 278 -3.17 6.23 -27.50
C GLY A 278 -2.13 6.85 -26.55
N THR A 279 -2.22 8.15 -26.26
CA THR A 279 -1.33 8.81 -25.29
C THR A 279 -1.61 8.34 -23.87
N LYS A 280 -2.87 8.06 -23.51
CA LYS A 280 -3.26 7.52 -22.20
C LYS A 280 -2.72 6.12 -21.98
N ARG A 281 -2.68 5.27 -23.02
CA ARG A 281 -2.01 3.97 -22.94
C ARG A 281 -0.53 4.10 -22.61
N THR A 282 0.14 5.06 -23.24
CA THR A 282 1.58 5.30 -23.02
C THR A 282 1.84 5.84 -21.60
N LEU A 283 1.04 6.83 -21.17
CA LEU A 283 1.03 7.34 -19.80
C LEU A 283 0.85 6.24 -18.77
N PHE A 284 -0.16 5.38 -18.95
CA PHE A 284 -0.43 4.24 -18.06
C PHE A 284 0.78 3.31 -17.95
N ASN A 285 1.41 2.95 -19.09
CA ASN A 285 2.56 2.07 -19.06
C ASN A 285 3.75 2.66 -18.28
N TRP A 286 4.01 3.96 -18.44
CA TRP A 286 5.05 4.65 -17.67
C TRP A 286 4.71 4.73 -16.18
N ALA A 287 3.50 5.19 -15.86
CA ALA A 287 3.03 5.29 -14.48
C ALA A 287 3.10 3.93 -13.76
N MET A 288 2.58 2.88 -14.41
CA MET A 288 2.57 1.54 -13.82
C MET A 288 3.97 0.93 -13.72
N GLY A 289 4.83 1.15 -14.72
CA GLY A 289 6.23 0.75 -14.61
C GLY A 289 6.93 1.41 -13.41
N ALA A 290 6.60 2.66 -13.11
CA ALA A 290 7.21 3.42 -12.02
C ALA A 290 6.64 2.96 -10.68
N TYR A 291 5.31 2.91 -10.55
CA TYR A 291 4.62 2.38 -9.36
C TYR A 291 5.09 0.96 -9.02
N MET A 292 5.18 0.09 -10.02
CA MET A 292 5.62 -1.29 -9.80
C MET A 292 7.05 -1.39 -9.29
N SER A 293 7.92 -0.46 -9.72
CA SER A 293 9.34 -0.41 -9.35
C SER A 293 9.55 0.19 -7.96
N TYR A 294 8.85 1.28 -7.64
CA TYR A 294 9.11 2.09 -6.45
C TYR A 294 8.19 1.83 -5.25
N GLN A 295 6.96 1.33 -5.45
CA GLN A 295 5.99 1.11 -4.36
C GLN A 295 5.56 -0.35 -4.22
N TRP A 296 5.15 -0.97 -5.33
CA TRP A 296 4.61 -2.33 -5.30
C TRP A 296 5.69 -3.38 -5.06
N SER A 297 6.93 -3.11 -5.51
CA SER A 297 7.99 -4.13 -5.57
C SER A 297 8.35 -4.72 -4.21
N HIS A 298 8.30 -3.89 -3.16
CA HIS A 298 8.61 -4.25 -1.79
C HIS A 298 7.39 -4.71 -0.96
N GLY A 299 6.18 -4.60 -1.51
CA GLY A 299 4.96 -5.13 -0.89
C GLY A 299 4.79 -6.65 -1.06
N PRO A 300 3.80 -7.28 -0.41
CA PRO A 300 3.49 -8.71 -0.53
C PRO A 300 3.29 -9.17 -1.97
N ARG A 301 3.63 -10.43 -2.27
CA ARG A 301 3.39 -11.09 -3.55
C ARG A 301 2.26 -12.10 -3.43
N PHE A 302 1.77 -12.55 -4.58
CA PHE A 302 0.79 -13.64 -4.65
C PHE A 302 1.25 -14.93 -3.95
N ASP A 303 2.57 -15.19 -3.91
CA ASP A 303 3.13 -16.33 -3.19
C ASP A 303 3.04 -16.14 -1.65
N ASP A 304 2.92 -14.90 -1.19
CA ASP A 304 2.71 -14.52 0.21
C ASP A 304 1.20 -14.57 0.58
N SER A 305 0.30 -14.78 -0.39
CA SER A 305 -1.15 -14.72 -0.20
C SER A 305 -1.69 -15.88 0.63
N TYR A 306 -2.75 -15.61 1.40
CA TYR A 306 -3.48 -16.61 2.18
C TYR A 306 -3.89 -17.84 1.34
N VAL A 307 -4.18 -17.65 0.04
CA VAL A 307 -4.63 -18.74 -0.84
C VAL A 307 -3.59 -19.84 -1.00
N GLN A 308 -2.30 -19.53 -0.82
CA GLN A 308 -1.24 -20.52 -0.92
C GLN A 308 -1.26 -21.47 0.28
N SER A 309 -1.46 -20.91 1.47
CA SER A 309 -1.48 -21.65 2.74
C SER A 309 -2.80 -22.37 3.03
N ARG A 310 -3.90 -21.97 2.38
CA ARG A 310 -5.24 -22.53 2.63
C ARG A 310 -5.55 -23.72 1.71
N VAL A 311 -6.16 -24.75 2.29
CA VAL A 311 -6.76 -25.85 1.54
C VAL A 311 -8.03 -25.35 0.87
N MET A 312 -8.09 -25.44 -0.45
CA MET A 312 -9.23 -24.95 -1.25
C MET A 312 -10.10 -26.10 -1.72
N SER A 313 -11.41 -25.86 -1.84
CA SER A 313 -12.37 -26.84 -2.36
C SER A 313 -13.37 -26.17 -3.30
N GLY A 314 -14.05 -26.96 -4.13
CA GLY A 314 -15.03 -26.45 -5.10
C GLY A 314 -14.41 -25.43 -6.05
N ASN A 315 -15.12 -24.32 -6.31
CA ASN A 315 -14.64 -23.25 -7.19
C ASN A 315 -13.48 -22.45 -6.61
N ASP A 316 -13.25 -22.49 -5.30
CA ASP A 316 -12.17 -21.71 -4.67
C ASP A 316 -10.77 -22.19 -5.07
N GLN A 317 -10.65 -23.41 -5.61
CA GLN A 317 -9.40 -23.90 -6.19
C GLN A 317 -8.86 -22.97 -7.28
N TYR A 318 -9.76 -22.27 -8.00
CA TYR A 318 -9.41 -21.35 -9.06
C TYR A 318 -8.82 -20.04 -8.54
N LEU A 319 -9.00 -19.70 -7.25
CA LEU A 319 -8.35 -18.55 -6.63
C LEU A 319 -6.82 -18.70 -6.60
N LYS A 320 -6.28 -19.91 -6.71
CA LYS A 320 -4.82 -20.11 -6.83
C LYS A 320 -4.29 -19.80 -8.24
N GLN A 321 -5.17 -19.68 -9.24
CA GLN A 321 -4.75 -19.38 -10.60
C GLN A 321 -4.39 -17.90 -10.74
N ARG A 322 -3.33 -17.64 -11.49
CA ARG A 322 -2.89 -16.28 -11.82
C ARG A 322 -2.56 -16.21 -13.30
N SER A 323 -3.45 -15.57 -14.06
CA SER A 323 -3.26 -15.34 -15.50
C SER A 323 -2.45 -14.07 -15.79
N VAL A 324 -2.45 -13.10 -14.86
CA VAL A 324 -1.75 -11.81 -14.99
C VAL A 324 -1.18 -11.34 -13.65
N ASN A 325 -0.27 -10.36 -13.68
CA ASN A 325 0.16 -9.70 -12.46
C ASN A 325 -1.01 -8.94 -11.82
N GLN A 326 -1.18 -9.15 -10.51
CA GLN A 326 -2.21 -8.50 -9.70
C GLN A 326 -1.53 -7.46 -8.81
N LEU A 327 -2.05 -6.25 -8.79
CA LEU A 327 -1.51 -5.15 -7.99
C LEU A 327 -2.10 -5.10 -6.59
N PHE A 328 -3.35 -5.56 -6.45
CA PHE A 328 -3.93 -5.87 -5.15
C PHE A 328 -3.19 -7.04 -4.50
N TYR A 329 -3.21 -7.09 -3.17
CA TYR A 329 -2.53 -8.13 -2.40
C TYR A 329 -3.18 -8.29 -1.02
N ASP A 330 -2.85 -9.37 -0.33
CA ASP A 330 -3.20 -9.56 1.08
C ASP A 330 -1.94 -9.81 1.91
N PHE A 331 -2.04 -9.53 3.20
CA PHE A 331 -1.01 -9.91 4.17
C PHE A 331 -1.63 -10.10 5.55
N SER A 332 -0.80 -10.55 6.50
CA SER A 332 -1.17 -10.57 7.91
C SER A 332 -0.07 -9.93 8.76
N CYS A 333 -0.49 -9.22 9.80
CA CYS A 333 0.40 -8.72 10.85
C CYS A 333 -0.14 -9.15 12.20
N SER A 334 0.66 -9.87 13.01
CA SER A 334 0.21 -10.42 14.30
C SER A 334 -1.09 -11.23 14.19
N ASN A 335 -1.23 -11.99 13.09
CA ASN A 335 -2.43 -12.75 12.69
C ASN A 335 -3.65 -11.91 12.28
N TYR A 336 -3.62 -10.57 12.31
CA TYR A 336 -4.71 -9.76 11.75
C TYR A 336 -4.60 -9.71 10.22
N PRO A 337 -5.68 -10.06 9.48
CA PRO A 337 -5.67 -10.09 8.03
C PRO A 337 -5.99 -8.72 7.41
N PHE A 338 -5.22 -8.36 6.38
CA PHE A 338 -5.40 -7.16 5.56
C PHE A 338 -5.57 -7.56 4.10
N PHE A 339 -6.58 -7.01 3.43
CA PHE A 339 -6.75 -7.09 1.97
C PHE A 339 -6.61 -5.70 1.38
N VAL A 340 -5.59 -5.50 0.56
CA VAL A 340 -5.27 -4.22 -0.07
C VAL A 340 -5.74 -4.25 -1.51
N LEU A 341 -6.69 -3.37 -1.83
CA LEU A 341 -7.36 -3.34 -3.13
C LEU A 341 -6.48 -2.72 -4.23
N ASP A 342 -6.96 -2.82 -5.46
CA ASP A 342 -6.56 -2.00 -6.59
C ASP A 342 -7.84 -1.41 -7.19
N THR A 343 -8.09 -0.16 -6.81
CA THR A 343 -9.28 0.64 -7.13
C THR A 343 -9.07 1.54 -8.34
N ARG A 344 -7.93 1.45 -9.05
CA ARG A 344 -7.62 2.34 -10.18
C ARG A 344 -7.34 1.59 -11.48
N THR A 345 -6.50 0.56 -11.46
CA THR A 345 -6.13 -0.15 -12.71
C THR A 345 -7.17 -1.18 -13.14
N GLN A 346 -8.11 -1.51 -12.25
CA GLN A 346 -9.25 -2.38 -12.54
C GLN A 346 -10.58 -1.63 -12.54
N ARG A 347 -10.54 -0.30 -12.45
CA ARG A 347 -11.72 0.55 -12.42
C ARG A 347 -12.21 0.88 -13.82
N PHE A 348 -13.47 0.57 -14.10
CA PHE A 348 -14.13 0.90 -15.37
C PHE A 348 -15.37 1.75 -15.12
N LEU A 349 -15.46 2.85 -15.84
CA LEU A 349 -16.68 3.65 -15.96
C LEU A 349 -17.25 3.52 -17.38
N GLU A 350 -18.59 3.48 -17.47
CA GLU A 350 -19.37 3.69 -18.68
C GLU A 350 -19.02 2.83 -19.93
N ASP A 351 -19.56 1.61 -20.05
CA ASP A 351 -19.85 1.06 -21.39
C ASP A 351 -21.23 1.54 -21.91
N VAL A 352 -22.14 1.90 -20.99
CA VAL A 352 -23.45 2.51 -21.29
C VAL A 352 -23.57 3.89 -20.62
N PRO A 353 -23.69 5.00 -21.38
CA PRO A 353 -23.76 6.34 -20.81
C PRO A 353 -24.88 6.49 -19.76
N GLY A 354 -24.51 6.96 -18.56
CA GLY A 354 -25.45 7.19 -17.45
C GLY A 354 -25.90 5.95 -16.68
N ALA A 355 -25.44 4.74 -17.05
CA ALA A 355 -25.80 3.51 -16.35
C ALA A 355 -24.86 3.23 -15.16
N LEU A 356 -25.15 3.82 -14.01
CA LEU A 356 -24.38 3.65 -12.77
C LEU A 356 -24.15 2.16 -12.39
N ALA A 357 -25.07 1.28 -12.74
CA ALA A 357 -24.99 -0.15 -12.46
C ALA A 357 -23.88 -0.89 -13.23
N ASP A 358 -23.38 -0.30 -14.32
CA ASP A 358 -22.34 -0.81 -15.22
C ASP A 358 -20.93 -0.36 -14.81
N ASN A 359 -20.83 0.48 -13.77
CA ASN A 359 -19.53 0.86 -13.22
C ASN A 359 -18.95 -0.26 -12.36
N HIS A 360 -17.65 -0.52 -12.55
CA HIS A 360 -16.94 -1.62 -11.90
C HIS A 360 -15.65 -1.11 -11.25
N LEU A 361 -15.60 -1.06 -9.93
CA LEU A 361 -14.42 -0.56 -9.20
C LEU A 361 -13.28 -1.58 -9.17
N LEU A 362 -13.62 -2.85 -8.93
CA LEU A 362 -12.69 -3.95 -8.68
C LEU A 362 -12.64 -4.94 -9.86
N GLY A 363 -12.72 -4.41 -11.08
CA GLY A 363 -12.77 -5.19 -12.31
C GLY A 363 -14.18 -5.59 -12.73
N ARG A 364 -14.31 -5.88 -14.03
CA ARG A 364 -15.55 -6.41 -14.62
C ARG A 364 -15.92 -7.76 -13.99
N PRO A 365 -17.21 -8.12 -13.95
CA PRO A 365 -17.65 -9.40 -13.41
C PRO A 365 -16.97 -10.56 -14.15
N SER A 366 -16.50 -11.55 -13.40
CA SER A 366 -15.95 -12.76 -14.00
C SER A 366 -17.03 -13.53 -14.76
N LEU A 367 -16.68 -13.95 -15.98
CA LEU A 367 -17.56 -14.73 -16.84
C LEU A 367 -17.55 -16.23 -16.50
N HIS A 368 -16.52 -16.69 -15.78
CA HIS A 368 -16.38 -18.08 -15.38
C HIS A 368 -15.62 -18.18 -14.04
N PRO A 369 -15.99 -19.11 -13.12
CA PRO A 369 -15.30 -19.29 -11.84
C PRO A 369 -13.81 -19.63 -11.95
N ALA A 370 -13.38 -20.16 -13.10
CA ALA A 370 -11.97 -20.45 -13.37
C ALA A 370 -11.10 -19.20 -13.59
N GLU A 371 -11.71 -18.03 -13.75
CA GLU A 371 -11.03 -16.77 -14.00
C GLU A 371 -11.48 -15.72 -12.97
N PRO A 372 -11.24 -15.95 -11.67
CA PRO A 372 -11.78 -15.09 -10.62
C PRO A 372 -11.10 -13.72 -10.63
N GLY A 373 -11.93 -12.68 -10.68
CA GLY A 373 -11.52 -11.27 -10.62
C GLY A 373 -11.15 -10.84 -9.20
N GLN A 374 -10.78 -9.57 -9.05
CA GLN A 374 -10.45 -9.03 -7.72
C GLN A 374 -11.68 -9.03 -6.80
N LEU A 375 -12.87 -8.68 -7.30
CA LEU A 375 -14.11 -8.71 -6.51
C LEU A 375 -14.38 -10.12 -5.95
N ASP A 376 -14.24 -11.16 -6.77
CA ASP A 376 -14.43 -12.56 -6.33
C ASP A 376 -13.43 -12.94 -5.24
N ARG A 377 -12.18 -12.49 -5.37
CA ARG A 377 -11.10 -12.74 -4.41
C ARG A 377 -11.32 -12.04 -3.09
N LEU A 378 -11.80 -10.80 -3.11
CA LEU A 378 -12.18 -10.06 -1.91
C LEU A 378 -13.36 -10.75 -1.20
N CYS A 379 -14.42 -11.10 -1.94
CA CYS A 379 -15.58 -11.78 -1.35
C CYS A 379 -15.21 -13.16 -0.77
N ALA A 380 -14.40 -13.93 -1.48
CA ALA A 380 -13.87 -15.19 -0.98
C ALA A 380 -12.98 -14.97 0.26
N TRP A 381 -12.10 -13.96 0.25
CA TRP A 381 -11.25 -13.64 1.39
C TRP A 381 -12.06 -13.26 2.62
N LEU A 382 -13.09 -12.42 2.50
CA LEU A 382 -13.97 -12.06 3.63
C LEU A 382 -14.61 -13.29 4.27
N ARG A 383 -15.16 -14.18 3.43
CA ARG A 383 -15.71 -15.46 3.89
C ARG A 383 -14.64 -16.33 4.56
N HIS A 384 -13.49 -16.53 3.93
CA HIS A 384 -12.41 -17.37 4.45
C HIS A 384 -11.85 -16.83 5.76
N MET A 385 -11.67 -15.51 5.89
CA MET A 385 -11.19 -14.90 7.13
C MET A 385 -12.21 -15.04 8.27
N GLN A 386 -13.51 -15.08 7.97
CA GLN A 386 -14.53 -15.39 8.97
C GLN A 386 -14.50 -16.87 9.37
N GLU A 387 -14.40 -17.78 8.39
CA GLU A 387 -14.31 -19.24 8.62
C GLU A 387 -13.07 -19.62 9.42
N ASP A 388 -11.91 -19.06 9.04
CA ASP A 388 -10.61 -19.49 9.55
C ASP A 388 -10.19 -18.73 10.82
N ARG A 389 -10.64 -17.48 10.99
CA ARG A 389 -10.19 -16.57 12.08
C ARG A 389 -11.32 -16.00 12.94
N GLY A 390 -12.56 -16.46 12.75
CA GLY A 390 -13.71 -16.03 13.55
C GLY A 390 -13.89 -14.51 13.54
N ASN A 391 -14.08 -13.90 14.71
CA ASN A 391 -14.30 -12.46 14.85
C ASN A 391 -13.03 -11.63 14.78
N MET A 392 -11.86 -12.21 14.49
CA MET A 392 -10.64 -11.42 14.40
C MET A 392 -10.81 -10.25 13.41
N PRO A 393 -10.53 -9.00 13.79
CA PRO A 393 -10.72 -7.83 12.93
C PRO A 393 -10.13 -8.01 11.53
N LYS A 394 -10.93 -7.73 10.49
CA LYS A 394 -10.52 -7.86 9.08
C LYS A 394 -10.44 -6.47 8.45
N PHE A 395 -9.27 -6.13 7.90
CA PHE A 395 -9.04 -4.81 7.32
C PHE A 395 -9.12 -4.85 5.79
N VAL A 396 -9.96 -4.01 5.22
CA VAL A 396 -10.03 -3.78 3.76
C VAL A 396 -9.45 -2.40 3.47
N VAL A 397 -8.30 -2.37 2.81
CA VAL A 397 -7.59 -1.13 2.47
C VAL A 397 -7.97 -0.71 1.06
N THR A 398 -8.52 0.50 0.93
CA THR A 398 -9.05 1.05 -0.32
C THR A 398 -8.56 2.48 -0.47
N SER A 399 -8.05 2.87 -1.64
CA SER A 399 -7.58 4.25 -1.82
C SER A 399 -8.76 5.22 -1.85
N SER A 400 -9.79 4.90 -2.65
CA SER A 400 -11.06 5.64 -2.70
C SER A 400 -11.96 5.32 -1.50
N VAL A 401 -12.63 6.34 -0.97
CA VAL A 401 -13.42 6.27 0.27
C VAL A 401 -14.67 5.38 0.15
N PHE A 402 -14.84 4.45 1.10
CA PHE A 402 -16.01 3.57 1.17
C PHE A 402 -17.27 4.33 1.65
N VAL A 403 -17.16 5.04 2.77
CA VAL A 403 -18.10 6.01 3.36
C VAL A 403 -17.27 7.03 4.16
N PRO A 404 -17.76 8.28 4.38
CA PRO A 404 -19.03 8.85 3.97
C PRO A 404 -19.10 9.17 2.47
N ASN A 405 -20.30 9.20 1.92
CA ASN A 405 -20.54 9.75 0.59
C ASN A 405 -20.63 11.28 0.65
N GLY A 406 -20.38 11.95 -0.49
CA GLY A 406 -20.68 13.38 -0.64
C GLY A 406 -22.20 13.64 -0.59
N VAL A 407 -22.63 14.72 0.05
CA VAL A 407 -24.06 15.09 0.16
C VAL A 407 -24.71 15.30 -1.21
N ASP A 408 -23.94 15.74 -2.22
CA ASP A 408 -24.42 15.90 -3.58
C ASP A 408 -24.70 14.55 -4.30
N THR A 409 -24.23 13.44 -3.72
CA THR A 409 -24.53 12.07 -4.16
C THR A 409 -25.64 11.38 -3.34
N ALA A 410 -26.03 11.96 -2.20
CA ALA A 410 -26.96 11.40 -1.21
C ALA A 410 -28.45 11.64 -1.56
N GLY A 411 -28.93 10.92 -2.59
CA GLY A 411 -30.34 10.97 -3.00
C GLY A 411 -30.64 10.08 -4.21
N GLU A 412 -31.89 10.11 -4.66
CA GLU A 412 -32.38 9.28 -5.78
C GLU A 412 -32.85 10.12 -6.98
N GLY A 413 -32.72 9.54 -8.18
CA GLY A 413 -33.14 10.16 -9.44
C GLY A 413 -31.98 10.76 -10.24
N GLU A 414 -32.28 11.18 -11.47
CA GLU A 414 -31.29 11.49 -12.51
C GLU A 414 -30.20 12.47 -12.06
N ARG A 415 -30.56 13.50 -11.29
CA ARG A 415 -29.60 14.47 -10.75
C ARG A 415 -28.55 13.80 -9.88
N TYR A 416 -28.97 12.98 -8.92
CA TYR A 416 -28.07 12.33 -7.98
C TYR A 416 -27.31 11.20 -8.66
N ASP A 417 -27.91 10.49 -9.61
CA ASP A 417 -27.21 9.45 -10.37
C ASP A 417 -26.10 10.04 -11.23
N ARG A 418 -26.31 11.23 -11.80
CA ARG A 418 -25.25 11.99 -12.49
C ARG A 418 -24.11 12.37 -11.53
N ARG A 419 -24.44 12.78 -10.30
CA ARG A 419 -23.43 13.12 -9.27
C ARG A 419 -22.68 11.89 -8.78
N LYS A 420 -23.36 10.76 -8.56
CA LYS A 420 -22.74 9.47 -8.26
C LYS A 420 -21.80 9.03 -9.38
N ASN A 421 -22.23 9.09 -10.64
CA ASN A 421 -21.38 8.74 -11.79
C ASN A 421 -20.13 9.62 -11.92
N ALA A 422 -20.22 10.89 -11.50
CA ALA A 422 -19.08 11.81 -11.48
C ALA A 422 -18.23 11.71 -10.21
N SER A 423 -18.66 10.91 -9.23
CA SER A 423 -17.92 10.69 -7.99
C SER A 423 -16.76 9.74 -8.23
N ASP A 424 -15.66 10.00 -7.56
CA ASP A 424 -14.47 9.17 -7.60
C ASP A 424 -14.48 8.06 -6.51
N ALA A 425 -15.40 8.19 -5.55
CA ALA A 425 -15.58 7.28 -4.43
C ALA A 425 -16.50 6.09 -4.74
N TRP A 426 -16.66 5.18 -3.76
CA TRP A 426 -17.50 3.98 -3.89
C TRP A 426 -18.97 4.25 -4.24
N SER A 427 -19.47 5.48 -4.06
CA SER A 427 -20.82 5.90 -4.45
C SER A 427 -21.08 5.72 -5.95
N ALA A 428 -20.03 5.76 -6.77
CA ALA A 428 -20.11 5.56 -8.22
C ALA A 428 -20.24 4.07 -8.62
N PHE A 429 -20.10 3.13 -7.67
CA PHE A 429 -19.92 1.70 -7.95
C PHE A 429 -20.90 0.81 -7.16
N PRO A 430 -22.22 1.03 -7.26
CA PRO A 430 -23.21 0.36 -6.40
C PRO A 430 -23.21 -1.16 -6.56
N SER A 431 -22.99 -1.70 -7.77
CA SER A 431 -22.92 -3.15 -7.99
C SER A 431 -21.74 -3.79 -7.24
N THR A 432 -20.57 -3.12 -7.23
CA THR A 432 -19.39 -3.58 -6.49
C THR A 432 -19.64 -3.50 -4.99
N ARG A 433 -20.14 -2.35 -4.51
CA ARG A 433 -20.47 -2.13 -3.08
C ARG A 433 -21.48 -3.16 -2.58
N SER A 434 -22.52 -3.45 -3.36
CA SER A 434 -23.54 -4.46 -3.01
C SER A 434 -22.95 -5.85 -2.87
N ALA A 435 -22.06 -6.28 -3.78
CA ALA A 435 -21.44 -7.61 -3.69
C ALA A 435 -20.61 -7.81 -2.41
N VAL A 436 -19.87 -6.78 -1.98
CA VAL A 436 -19.10 -6.79 -0.74
C VAL A 436 -20.04 -6.83 0.48
N LEU A 437 -21.01 -5.91 0.56
CA LEU A 437 -21.97 -5.85 1.67
C LEU A 437 -22.81 -7.12 1.78
N GLU A 438 -23.29 -7.66 0.66
CA GLU A 438 -24.06 -8.90 0.64
C GLU A 438 -23.24 -10.10 1.07
N THR A 439 -21.93 -10.12 0.77
CA THR A 439 -21.01 -11.15 1.27
C THR A 439 -20.86 -11.05 2.78
N ILE A 440 -20.62 -9.85 3.30
CA ILE A 440 -20.54 -9.59 4.75
C ILE A 440 -21.83 -10.07 5.45
N ALA A 441 -22.99 -9.67 4.94
CA ALA A 441 -24.29 -10.13 5.45
C ALA A 441 -24.48 -11.65 5.33
N GLN A 442 -24.14 -12.24 4.19
CA GLN A 442 -24.36 -13.67 3.95
C GLN A 442 -23.60 -14.56 4.92
N TYR A 443 -22.32 -14.25 5.09
CA TYR A 443 -21.39 -15.07 5.85
C TYR A 443 -21.21 -14.55 7.28
N GLN A 444 -22.00 -13.55 7.67
CA GLN A 444 -21.96 -12.92 9.00
C GLN A 444 -20.53 -12.51 9.38
N VAL A 445 -19.85 -11.84 8.44
CA VAL A 445 -18.45 -11.44 8.61
C VAL A 445 -18.38 -10.31 9.62
N GLN A 446 -17.75 -10.56 10.76
CA GLN A 446 -17.69 -9.63 11.88
C GLN A 446 -16.42 -8.77 11.83
N ASN A 447 -16.47 -7.61 12.50
CA ASN A 447 -15.32 -6.74 12.73
C ASN A 447 -14.57 -6.34 11.44
N VAL A 448 -15.33 -6.02 10.39
CA VAL A 448 -14.76 -5.47 9.15
C VAL A 448 -14.45 -3.99 9.34
N VAL A 449 -13.25 -3.57 8.96
CA VAL A 449 -12.80 -2.17 9.02
C VAL A 449 -12.26 -1.76 7.66
N PHE A 450 -12.87 -0.75 7.04
CA PHE A 450 -12.39 -0.13 5.81
C PHE A 450 -11.39 0.98 6.16
N LEU A 451 -10.24 1.01 5.49
CA LEU A 451 -9.18 2.00 5.70
C LEU A 451 -8.93 2.75 4.39
N SER A 452 -8.99 4.09 4.41
CA SER A 452 -8.91 4.92 3.19
C SER A 452 -8.22 6.27 3.34
N GLY A 453 -8.00 6.91 2.19
CA GLY A 453 -7.41 8.24 2.01
C GLY A 453 -8.25 9.12 1.08
N ASP A 454 -7.61 9.68 0.04
CA ASP A 454 -8.21 10.38 -1.12
C ASP A 454 -8.85 11.76 -0.81
N ILE A 455 -9.85 11.83 0.07
CA ILE A 455 -10.71 13.02 0.17
C ILE A 455 -10.14 14.21 0.97
N HIS A 456 -8.87 14.15 1.37
CA HIS A 456 -8.19 15.16 2.21
C HIS A 456 -8.98 15.56 3.47
N CYS A 457 -9.68 14.59 4.05
CA CYS A 457 -10.48 14.80 5.24
C CYS A 457 -10.54 13.54 6.07
N SER A 458 -10.03 13.63 7.30
CA SER A 458 -10.17 12.55 8.27
C SER A 458 -11.60 12.41 8.73
N ASN A 459 -12.02 11.17 8.96
CA ASN A 459 -13.31 10.85 9.58
C ASN A 459 -13.33 9.40 10.06
N ILE A 460 -14.30 9.10 10.92
CA ILE A 460 -14.62 7.75 11.36
C ILE A 460 -16.10 7.51 11.12
N SER A 461 -16.45 6.37 10.52
CA SER A 461 -17.83 5.94 10.31
C SER A 461 -18.11 4.61 11.02
N GLU A 462 -19.27 4.52 11.65
CA GLU A 462 -19.89 3.25 12.03
C GLU A 462 -20.95 2.90 11.00
N LEU A 463 -20.85 1.70 10.44
CA LEU A 463 -21.79 1.15 9.48
C LEU A 463 -22.64 0.09 10.17
N GLN A 464 -23.94 0.14 9.92
CA GLN A 464 -24.90 -0.84 10.37
C GLN A 464 -25.56 -1.51 9.17
N LEU A 465 -25.37 -2.81 9.03
CA LEU A 465 -25.93 -3.61 7.96
C LEU A 465 -27.07 -4.47 8.50
N ASP A 466 -28.30 -4.10 8.15
CA ASP A 466 -29.50 -4.83 8.56
C ASP A 466 -29.87 -5.87 7.50
N SER A 467 -29.58 -7.15 7.75
CA SER A 467 -29.90 -8.25 6.83
C SER A 467 -31.18 -9.01 7.19
N GLY A 468 -32.07 -8.41 7.98
CA GLY A 468 -33.35 -8.97 8.41
C GLY A 468 -33.30 -10.03 9.53
N ALA A 469 -32.14 -10.65 9.80
CA ALA A 469 -31.97 -11.66 10.87
C ALA A 469 -31.08 -11.18 12.02
N GLN A 470 -30.02 -10.44 11.72
CA GLN A 470 -29.11 -9.84 12.70
C GLN A 470 -28.48 -8.58 12.08
N SER A 471 -28.18 -7.59 12.91
CA SER A 471 -27.48 -6.38 12.48
C SER A 471 -25.97 -6.59 12.60
N ILE A 472 -25.23 -6.36 11.53
CA ILE A 472 -23.76 -6.46 11.50
C ILE A 472 -23.18 -5.06 11.55
N HIS A 473 -22.20 -4.85 12.43
CA HIS A 473 -21.47 -3.59 12.52
C HIS A 473 -20.13 -3.71 11.77
N ALA A 474 -19.78 -2.66 11.06
CA ALA A 474 -18.47 -2.46 10.44
C ALA A 474 -18.02 -1.01 10.68
N TYR A 475 -16.73 -0.73 10.49
CA TYR A 475 -16.20 0.62 10.65
C TYR A 475 -15.47 1.07 9.38
N ALA A 476 -15.40 2.38 9.17
CA ALA A 476 -14.50 2.99 8.19
C ALA A 476 -13.66 4.06 8.88
N VAL A 477 -12.36 4.09 8.57
CA VAL A 477 -11.43 5.12 9.05
C VAL A 477 -10.75 5.72 7.83
N THR A 478 -10.96 7.02 7.62
CA THR A 478 -10.28 7.78 6.57
C THR A 478 -9.26 8.70 7.21
N SER A 479 -8.02 8.67 6.72
CA SER A 479 -7.00 9.66 7.08
C SER A 479 -7.03 10.83 6.10
N SER A 480 -6.71 12.02 6.60
CA SER A 480 -6.47 13.18 5.74
C SER A 480 -5.11 13.07 5.05
N ALA A 481 -4.78 14.10 4.28
CA ALA A 481 -3.51 14.23 3.59
C ALA A 481 -2.32 14.27 4.55
N PHE A 482 -1.22 13.63 4.15
CA PHE A 482 0.08 13.86 4.77
C PHE A 482 0.52 15.31 4.61
N TYR A 483 0.22 15.89 3.44
CA TYR A 483 0.40 17.30 3.19
C TYR A 483 -0.43 17.76 2.00
N TRP A 484 -1.25 18.79 2.21
CA TRP A 484 -2.01 19.44 1.15
C TRP A 484 -2.09 20.97 1.36
N PRO A 485 -1.44 21.76 0.48
CA PRO A 485 -1.34 23.22 0.68
C PRO A 485 -2.58 24.00 0.22
N PHE A 486 -3.59 23.34 -0.35
CA PHE A 486 -4.76 23.99 -0.96
C PHE A 486 -6.02 23.75 -0.13
N SER A 487 -6.00 24.10 1.15
CA SER A 487 -7.13 23.88 2.07
C SER A 487 -8.47 24.46 1.59
N PHE A 488 -8.43 25.50 0.74
CA PHE A 488 -9.62 26.11 0.13
C PHE A 488 -10.21 25.29 -1.04
N ALA A 489 -9.47 24.32 -1.56
CA ALA A 489 -9.85 23.46 -2.68
C ALA A 489 -10.38 22.08 -2.21
N ASP A 490 -10.37 21.82 -0.91
CA ASP A 490 -10.90 20.60 -0.31
C ASP A 490 -12.41 20.72 -0.07
N GLY A 491 -13.07 19.56 0.03
CA GLY A 491 -14.49 19.50 0.38
C GLY A 491 -14.71 19.91 1.84
N ASP A 492 -15.55 20.92 2.07
CA ASP A 492 -16.03 21.28 3.41
C ASP A 492 -16.58 20.02 4.11
N PRO A 493 -16.26 19.74 5.40
CA PRO A 493 -16.89 18.68 6.17
C PRO A 493 -18.42 18.63 6.11
N ALA A 494 -19.09 19.77 5.87
CA ALA A 494 -20.54 19.86 5.64
C ALA A 494 -21.00 19.27 4.28
N GLY A 495 -20.07 19.08 3.36
CA GLY A 495 -20.26 18.45 2.05
C GLY A 495 -20.29 16.92 2.09
N TYR A 496 -20.03 16.30 3.24
CA TYR A 496 -20.15 14.85 3.43
C TYR A 496 -21.40 14.50 4.23
N VAL A 497 -21.90 13.28 4.06
CA VAL A 497 -23.03 12.77 4.84
C VAL A 497 -22.57 12.36 6.23
N HIS A 498 -23.23 12.89 7.26
CA HIS A 498 -22.92 12.61 8.67
C HIS A 498 -23.78 11.48 9.25
N ASP A 499 -25.01 11.34 8.77
CA ASP A 499 -25.95 10.30 9.17
C ASP A 499 -26.81 9.95 7.96
N SER A 500 -26.68 8.72 7.47
CA SER A 500 -27.39 8.24 6.28
C SER A 500 -28.90 8.18 6.47
N ARG A 501 -29.39 8.11 7.70
CA ARG A 501 -30.83 8.07 8.04
C ARG A 501 -31.42 9.46 8.22
N SER A 502 -30.59 10.50 8.25
CA SER A 502 -31.04 11.88 8.40
C SER A 502 -31.95 12.28 7.23
N PRO A 503 -33.17 12.76 7.47
CA PRO A 503 -34.04 13.26 6.41
C PRO A 503 -33.46 14.45 5.61
N ARG A 504 -32.41 15.10 6.13
CA ARG A 504 -31.72 16.21 5.45
C ARG A 504 -30.76 15.74 4.37
N THR A 505 -30.20 14.54 4.53
CA THR A 505 -29.15 13.96 3.67
C THR A 505 -29.32 12.43 3.62
N PRO A 506 -30.45 11.91 3.11
CA PRO A 506 -30.74 10.49 3.12
C PRO A 506 -29.77 9.74 2.19
N ASP A 507 -29.05 8.75 2.72
CA ASP A 507 -28.03 7.98 2.00
C ASP A 507 -28.01 6.49 2.42
N SER A 508 -29.13 5.96 2.92
CA SER A 508 -29.28 4.52 3.17
C SER A 508 -29.04 3.74 1.87
N PHE A 509 -28.13 2.78 1.90
CA PHE A 509 -27.79 1.97 0.74
C PHE A 509 -28.56 0.65 0.76
N ALA A 510 -29.57 0.51 -0.11
CA ALA A 510 -30.32 -0.73 -0.24
C ALA A 510 -29.46 -1.85 -0.85
N LEU A 511 -29.54 -3.06 -0.28
CA LEU A 511 -28.90 -4.24 -0.87
C LEU A 511 -29.66 -4.70 -2.11
N LYS A 512 -28.94 -5.14 -3.15
CA LYS A 512 -29.53 -5.45 -4.45
C LYS A 512 -30.27 -6.78 -4.47
N ASN A 513 -29.66 -7.83 -3.91
CA ASN A 513 -30.16 -9.21 -4.04
C ASN A 513 -30.76 -9.77 -2.74
N LYS A 514 -30.79 -8.98 -1.66
CA LYS A 514 -31.29 -9.39 -0.34
C LYS A 514 -32.11 -8.28 0.31
N PRO A 515 -33.11 -8.60 1.13
CA PRO A 515 -33.77 -7.59 1.94
C PRO A 515 -32.77 -7.02 2.95
N GLY A 516 -32.75 -5.69 3.06
CA GLY A 516 -31.85 -4.99 3.96
C GLY A 516 -31.26 -3.73 3.38
N ALA A 517 -30.62 -2.95 4.24
CA ALA A 517 -29.87 -1.78 3.87
C ALA A 517 -28.62 -1.65 4.76
N MET A 518 -27.64 -0.95 4.22
CA MET A 518 -26.55 -0.40 5.00
C MET A 518 -26.90 1.05 5.35
N ASP A 519 -26.77 1.38 6.62
CA ASP A 519 -26.76 2.75 7.13
C ASP A 519 -25.41 3.06 7.76
N TYR A 520 -25.09 4.34 7.93
CA TYR A 520 -23.89 4.74 8.64
C TYR A 520 -24.05 6.10 9.32
N ARG A 521 -23.25 6.29 10.37
CA ARG A 521 -23.02 7.58 11.02
C ARG A 521 -21.53 7.88 11.01
N THR A 522 -21.17 9.13 10.69
CA THR A 522 -19.79 9.59 10.55
C THR A 522 -19.54 10.78 11.47
N TRP A 523 -18.36 10.81 12.08
CA TRP A 523 -17.89 11.87 12.96
C TRP A 523 -16.37 12.06 12.82
N ALA A 524 -15.77 12.83 13.74
CA ALA A 524 -14.34 13.12 13.79
C ALA A 524 -13.77 13.82 12.55
N PHE A 525 -14.60 14.58 11.83
CA PHE A 525 -14.17 15.36 10.66
C PHE A 525 -13.07 16.35 10.99
N THR A 526 -11.98 16.32 10.21
CA THR A 526 -10.95 17.36 10.17
C THR A 526 -10.22 17.35 8.83
N GLN A 527 -9.93 18.54 8.30
CA GLN A 527 -9.15 18.74 7.08
C GLN A 527 -7.66 19.04 7.38
N ALA A 528 -7.25 19.03 8.65
CA ALA A 528 -5.85 19.21 8.98
C ALA A 528 -5.00 18.10 8.36
N ASP A 529 -3.82 18.45 7.83
CA ASP A 529 -2.82 17.48 7.41
C ASP A 529 -2.50 16.56 8.60
N ASN A 530 -2.61 15.24 8.40
CA ASN A 530 -2.48 14.27 9.48
C ASN A 530 -2.14 12.85 9.02
N PHE A 531 -1.85 12.02 10.02
CA PHE A 531 -1.91 10.56 9.92
C PHE A 531 -2.79 10.02 11.05
N ALA A 532 -3.38 8.85 10.84
CA ALA A 532 -4.10 8.12 11.88
C ALA A 532 -3.20 7.05 12.52
N ARG A 533 -3.29 6.89 13.83
CA ARG A 533 -2.80 5.70 14.55
C ARG A 533 -4.00 4.85 14.93
N LEU A 534 -3.87 3.54 14.69
CA LEU A 534 -4.86 2.54 15.04
C LEU A 534 -4.22 1.53 16.00
N ASP A 535 -4.82 1.37 17.18
CA ASP A 535 -4.38 0.43 18.22
C ASP A 535 -5.50 -0.57 18.52
N LEU A 536 -5.23 -1.86 18.31
CA LEU A 536 -6.12 -2.97 18.64
C LEU A 536 -5.81 -3.52 20.02
N HIS A 537 -6.84 -3.62 20.85
CA HIS A 537 -6.76 -4.16 22.20
C HIS A 537 -7.67 -5.39 22.35
N PRO A 538 -7.13 -6.62 22.16
CA PRO A 538 -7.89 -7.86 22.32
C PRO A 538 -8.61 -7.98 23.66
N GLY A 539 -7.97 -7.54 24.75
CA GLY A 539 -8.51 -7.68 26.10
C GLY A 539 -9.81 -6.92 26.35
N SER A 540 -10.03 -5.79 25.67
CA SER A 540 -11.28 -5.00 25.73
C SER A 540 -12.13 -5.13 24.47
N ALA A 541 -11.66 -5.89 23.47
CA ALA A 541 -12.23 -5.95 22.14
C ALA A 541 -12.42 -4.56 21.51
N GLU A 542 -11.45 -3.67 21.67
CA GLU A 542 -11.50 -2.29 21.19
C GLU A 542 -10.53 -2.06 20.02
N LEU A 543 -10.96 -1.24 19.06
CA LEU A 543 -10.10 -0.53 18.13
C LEU A 543 -10.06 0.94 18.53
N VAL A 544 -8.87 1.44 18.88
CA VAL A 544 -8.65 2.82 19.28
C VAL A 544 -8.06 3.59 18.11
N VAL A 545 -8.68 4.71 17.75
CA VAL A 545 -8.29 5.54 16.59
C VAL A 545 -7.98 6.96 17.06
N GLN A 546 -6.80 7.47 16.68
CA GLN A 546 -6.38 8.84 16.96
C GLN A 546 -5.73 9.46 15.73
N PHE A 547 -6.15 10.68 15.37
CA PHE A 547 -5.50 11.48 14.34
C PHE A 547 -4.44 12.37 14.97
N TYR A 548 -3.27 12.45 14.33
CA TYR A 548 -2.12 13.23 14.76
C TYR A 548 -1.70 14.21 13.66
N GLY A 549 -1.49 15.47 14.03
CA GLY A 549 -1.07 16.52 13.10
C GLY A 549 0.36 16.37 12.62
N THR A 550 0.79 17.32 11.79
CA THR A 550 2.17 17.41 11.26
C THR A 550 3.24 17.53 12.34
N ASP A 551 2.88 17.96 13.55
CA ASP A 551 3.73 18.06 14.73
C ASP A 551 3.73 16.80 15.62
N GLY A 552 2.98 15.76 15.24
CA GLY A 552 2.81 14.53 16.01
C GLY A 552 1.92 14.68 17.24
N GLN A 553 1.17 15.78 17.38
CA GLN A 553 0.24 15.97 18.49
C GLN A 553 -1.17 15.51 18.12
N PRO A 554 -1.96 15.01 19.10
CA PRO A 554 -3.33 14.58 18.83
C PRO A 554 -4.20 15.76 18.38
N LEU A 555 -4.99 15.55 17.34
CA LEU A 555 -5.89 16.57 16.83
C LEU A 555 -7.20 16.64 17.63
N MET A 556 -7.70 17.85 17.83
CA MET A 556 -9.06 18.09 18.31
C MET A 556 -10.06 17.68 17.23
N THR A 557 -10.93 16.73 17.54
CA THR A 557 -12.04 16.35 16.65
C THR A 557 -13.35 16.28 17.43
N ARG A 558 -14.48 16.49 16.73
CA ARG A 558 -15.80 16.24 17.31
C ARG A 558 -16.05 14.74 17.38
N LYS A 559 -16.26 14.25 18.59
CA LYS A 559 -16.42 12.84 18.89
C LYS A 559 -17.82 12.33 18.60
N GLN A 560 -18.03 11.02 18.66
CA GLN A 560 -19.34 10.40 18.41
C GLN A 560 -20.45 10.96 19.33
N ASN A 561 -20.10 11.36 20.55
CA ASN A 561 -20.99 11.97 21.56
C ASN A 561 -21.06 13.51 21.47
N ASP A 562 -20.62 14.09 20.35
CA ASP A 562 -20.55 15.53 20.06
C ASP A 562 -19.61 16.37 20.94
N GLN A 563 -18.86 15.76 21.87
CA GLN A 563 -17.79 16.47 22.57
C GLN A 563 -16.64 16.79 21.61
N VAL A 564 -15.95 17.91 21.82
CA VAL A 564 -14.76 18.27 21.04
C VAL A 564 -13.54 18.22 21.94
N ASN A 565 -12.63 17.29 21.68
CA ASN A 565 -11.42 17.09 22.47
C ASN A 565 -10.35 16.31 21.68
N GLU A 566 -9.18 16.15 22.29
CA GLU A 566 -8.01 15.46 21.72
C GLU A 566 -7.94 13.97 22.10
N GLN A 567 -8.94 13.42 22.80
CA GLN A 567 -8.93 12.03 23.23
C GLN A 567 -9.18 11.08 22.04
N PRO A 568 -8.62 9.86 22.08
CA PRO A 568 -8.84 8.90 21.00
C PRO A 568 -10.29 8.40 20.98
N GLU A 569 -10.74 7.99 19.81
CA GLU A 569 -12.01 7.31 19.62
C GLU A 569 -11.87 5.83 19.92
N ARG A 570 -12.79 5.26 20.70
CA ARG A 570 -12.80 3.85 21.07
C ARG A 570 -13.96 3.16 20.39
N LEU A 571 -13.65 2.35 19.39
CA LEU A 571 -14.63 1.61 18.60
C LEU A 571 -14.79 0.21 19.19
N GLN A 572 -16.00 -0.14 19.59
CA GLN A 572 -16.28 -1.45 20.17
C GLN A 572 -16.42 -2.49 19.07
N LEU A 573 -15.58 -3.51 19.11
CA LEU A 573 -15.67 -4.68 18.23
C LEU A 573 -16.30 -5.85 19.00
N LEU A 574 -16.76 -6.86 18.28
CA LEU A 574 -17.12 -8.14 18.90
C LEU A 574 -15.85 -8.82 19.42
N PRO A 575 -15.88 -9.48 20.59
CA PRO A 575 -14.72 -10.23 21.11
C PRO A 575 -14.21 -11.28 20.10
N TRP A 576 -12.88 -11.45 20.05
CA TRP A 576 -12.19 -12.39 19.17
C TRP A 576 -11.10 -13.18 19.88
#